data_AF-A0A0A8WWU5-F1
#
_entry.id   AF-A0A0A8WWU5-F1
#
_cell.length_a   1.000
_cell.length_b   1.000
_cell.length_c   1.000
_cell.angle_alpha   90.00
_cell.angle_beta   90.00
_cell.angle_gamma   90.00
#
_symmetry.space_group_name_H-M   'P 1'
#
loop_
_entity.id
_entity.type
_entity.pdbx_description
1 polymer ?
#
loop_
_entity_poly.entity_id
_entity_poly.type
_entity_poly.pdbx_seq_one_letter_code
_entity_poly.pdbx_strand_id
1 'polypeptide(L)'
;MKAALLILSDRGARGERADASGPALEQWLKLQGVATARCEVIPDEATLITARLTDWADSDEFDLILTCGGTGVSPRDVTPDATLPVLERVIPGFGEAMRASSLQKTPHAMISRAVAGIRGRSLIINLPGSPKGAIENLEAVWQAVPHCVAKIQGDPEECGQPRTAVAVMKAVSFVAKSGTGKTTLLEKVISELKGKGVRVGVIKHDAHRFDIDHPGKDSYRLTAAGADTMLISSPEKLALVKRHQASPPIRELIATYFRDVDIVLTEGFKQSDLPKIEVHRSERSDTLLCRGEQHDPTLLAVASDAPLELDVPVLDLNDAAVVADFIMKRFLAG
;
A
#
# COMPACT_ATOMS: atom_id res chain seq x y z
N MET A 1 -3.98 -17.10 7.58
CA MET A 1 -5.34 -16.56 7.47
C MET A 1 -6.15 -17.41 6.50
N LYS A 2 -7.25 -18.00 6.96
CA LYS A 2 -8.29 -18.68 6.17
C LYS A 2 -9.57 -17.87 6.23
N ALA A 3 -10.18 -17.65 5.07
CA ALA A 3 -11.40 -16.85 4.96
C ALA A 3 -12.62 -17.71 4.62
N ALA A 4 -13.78 -17.28 5.11
CA ALA A 4 -15.09 -17.77 4.75
C ALA A 4 -15.94 -16.63 4.17
N LEU A 5 -16.71 -16.91 3.12
CA LEU A 5 -17.60 -15.96 2.45
C LEU A 5 -19.06 -16.40 2.60
N LEU A 6 -19.90 -15.53 3.17
CA LEU A 6 -21.34 -15.73 3.29
C LEU A 6 -22.07 -14.71 2.42
N ILE A 7 -22.58 -15.15 1.27
CA ILE A 7 -23.28 -14.29 0.31
C ILE A 7 -24.77 -14.30 0.64
N LEU A 8 -25.35 -13.11 0.76
CA LEU A 8 -26.71 -12.91 1.25
C LEU A 8 -27.59 -12.43 0.10
N SER A 9 -28.46 -13.33 -0.37
CA SER A 9 -29.36 -13.04 -1.47
C SER A 9 -30.53 -14.00 -1.54
N ASP A 10 -31.74 -13.49 -1.33
CA ASP A 10 -32.98 -14.24 -1.56
C ASP A 10 -33.04 -14.88 -2.96
N ARG A 11 -32.67 -14.13 -4.00
CA ARG A 11 -32.68 -14.61 -5.39
C ARG A 11 -31.54 -15.58 -5.68
N GLY A 12 -30.37 -15.34 -5.08
CA GLY A 12 -29.23 -16.24 -5.20
C GLY A 12 -29.51 -17.61 -4.57
N ALA A 13 -30.10 -17.61 -3.37
CA ALA A 13 -30.48 -18.84 -2.66
C ALA A 13 -31.53 -19.68 -3.40
N ARG A 14 -32.42 -19.04 -4.18
CA ARG A 14 -33.40 -19.73 -5.04
C ARG A 14 -32.85 -20.15 -6.40
N GLY A 15 -31.58 -19.84 -6.71
CA GLY A 15 -30.97 -20.12 -8.02
C GLY A 15 -31.48 -19.22 -9.16
N GLU A 16 -32.25 -18.18 -8.85
CA GLU A 16 -32.84 -17.25 -9.82
C GLU A 16 -31.82 -16.23 -10.35
N ARG A 17 -30.69 -16.08 -9.65
CA ARG A 17 -29.61 -15.16 -10.00
C ARG A 17 -28.26 -15.79 -9.67
N ALA A 18 -27.35 -15.82 -10.65
CA ALA A 18 -25.97 -16.20 -10.42
C ALA A 18 -25.26 -15.18 -9.50
N ASP A 19 -24.54 -15.67 -8.50
CA ASP A 19 -23.70 -14.85 -7.66
C ASP A 19 -22.43 -14.40 -8.41
N ALA A 20 -22.16 -13.11 -8.36
CA ALA A 20 -20.96 -12.50 -8.93
C ALA A 20 -20.02 -11.96 -7.84
N SER A 21 -20.49 -11.83 -6.60
CA SER A 21 -19.73 -11.23 -5.50
C SER A 21 -18.81 -12.24 -4.85
N GLY A 22 -19.25 -13.48 -4.63
CA GLY A 22 -18.42 -14.58 -4.13
C GLY A 22 -17.17 -14.80 -5.00
N PRO A 23 -17.30 -15.06 -6.31
CA PRO A 23 -16.15 -15.25 -7.19
C PRO A 23 -15.18 -14.06 -7.22
N ALA A 24 -15.71 -12.83 -7.17
CA ALA A 24 -14.89 -11.61 -7.14
C ALA A 24 -14.07 -11.51 -5.84
N LEU A 25 -14.72 -11.76 -4.69
CA LEU A 25 -14.06 -11.76 -3.38
C LEU A 25 -13.02 -12.88 -3.26
N GLU A 26 -13.32 -14.08 -3.75
CA GLU A 26 -12.36 -15.19 -3.80
C GLU A 26 -11.12 -14.84 -4.60
N GLN A 27 -11.31 -14.28 -5.80
CA GLN A 27 -10.19 -13.86 -6.64
C GLN A 27 -9.34 -12.78 -5.95
N TRP A 28 -9.99 -11.82 -5.32
CA TRP A 28 -9.29 -10.73 -4.64
C TRP A 28 -8.53 -11.23 -3.41
N LEU A 29 -9.13 -12.07 -2.57
CA LEU A 29 -8.47 -12.69 -1.41
C LEU A 29 -7.27 -13.54 -1.83
N LYS A 30 -7.40 -14.30 -2.94
CA LYS A 30 -6.31 -15.07 -3.51
C LYS A 30 -5.13 -14.19 -3.91
N LEU A 31 -5.37 -13.00 -4.47
CA LEU A 31 -4.31 -12.04 -4.80
C LEU A 31 -3.62 -11.48 -3.54
N GLN A 32 -4.30 -11.46 -2.40
CA GLN A 32 -3.73 -11.10 -1.10
C GLN A 32 -3.08 -12.28 -0.36
N GLY A 33 -2.99 -13.46 -0.98
CA GLY A 33 -2.43 -14.66 -0.37
C GLY A 33 -3.31 -15.33 0.69
N VAL A 34 -4.62 -15.02 0.71
CA VAL A 34 -5.60 -15.60 1.64
C VAL A 34 -6.42 -16.66 0.92
N ALA A 35 -6.50 -17.85 1.51
CA ALA A 35 -7.31 -18.94 0.98
C ALA A 35 -8.76 -18.79 1.43
N THR A 36 -9.70 -18.83 0.48
CA THR A 36 -11.13 -18.97 0.79
C THR A 36 -11.44 -20.45 0.98
N ALA A 37 -11.66 -20.86 2.22
CA ALA A 37 -11.93 -22.25 2.57
C ALA A 37 -13.41 -22.61 2.36
N ARG A 38 -14.31 -21.63 2.43
CA ARG A 38 -15.75 -21.83 2.23
C ARG A 38 -16.41 -20.60 1.63
N CYS A 39 -17.33 -20.83 0.70
CA CYS A 39 -18.21 -19.82 0.13
C CYS A 39 -19.63 -20.40 0.09
N GLU A 40 -20.59 -19.73 0.72
CA GLU A 40 -21.98 -20.20 0.84
C GLU A 40 -22.95 -19.06 0.50
N VAL A 41 -24.01 -19.36 -0.25
CA VAL A 41 -25.08 -18.41 -0.57
C VAL A 41 -26.33 -18.80 0.22
N ILE A 42 -26.87 -17.88 1.02
CA ILE A 42 -28.08 -18.08 1.83
C ILE A 42 -29.09 -16.93 1.65
N PRO A 43 -30.39 -17.13 1.93
CA PRO A 43 -31.38 -16.05 1.88
C PRO A 43 -31.17 -15.02 2.98
N ASP A 44 -31.82 -13.86 2.83
CA ASP A 44 -31.73 -12.72 3.76
C ASP A 44 -32.60 -12.97 5.02
N GLU A 45 -32.30 -14.05 5.74
CA GLU A 45 -33.04 -14.50 6.93
C GLU A 45 -32.15 -14.39 8.18
N ALA A 46 -32.53 -13.51 9.12
CA ALA A 46 -31.69 -13.14 10.25
C ALA A 46 -31.28 -14.35 11.13
N THR A 47 -32.18 -15.31 11.33
CA THR A 47 -31.92 -16.53 12.10
C THR A 47 -30.88 -17.43 11.44
N LEU A 48 -30.94 -17.57 10.11
CA LEU A 48 -30.01 -18.38 9.34
C LEU A 48 -28.62 -17.74 9.30
N ILE A 49 -28.56 -16.41 9.09
CA ILE A 49 -27.31 -15.65 9.11
C ILE A 49 -26.65 -15.77 10.50
N THR A 50 -27.42 -15.57 11.58
CA THR A 50 -26.94 -15.69 12.96
C THR A 50 -26.36 -17.07 13.23
N ALA A 51 -27.10 -18.12 12.86
CA ALA A 51 -26.65 -19.50 13.04
C ALA A 51 -25.37 -19.78 12.25
N ARG A 52 -25.30 -19.36 10.98
CA ARG A 52 -24.14 -19.64 10.12
C ARG A 52 -22.89 -18.89 10.57
N LEU A 53 -23.02 -17.63 10.97
CA LEU A 53 -21.90 -16.85 11.53
C LEU A 53 -21.41 -17.43 12.86
N THR A 54 -22.33 -17.90 13.71
CA THR A 54 -22.00 -18.57 14.97
C THR A 54 -21.25 -19.87 14.71
N ASP A 55 -21.80 -20.75 13.89
CA ASP A 55 -21.18 -22.05 13.54
C ASP A 55 -19.78 -21.89 12.95
N TRP A 56 -19.58 -20.90 12.08
CA TRP A 56 -18.29 -20.67 11.43
C TRP A 56 -17.24 -20.04 12.35
N ALA A 57 -17.65 -19.11 13.22
CA ALA A 57 -16.71 -18.53 14.17
C ALA A 57 -16.32 -19.51 15.28
N ASP A 58 -17.26 -20.37 15.69
CA ASP A 58 -17.06 -21.32 16.79
C ASP A 58 -16.37 -22.62 16.34
N SER A 59 -16.20 -22.85 15.03
CA SER A 59 -15.50 -24.03 14.50
C SER A 59 -13.97 -23.94 14.57
N ASP A 60 -13.43 -22.76 14.90
CA ASP A 60 -12.00 -22.42 14.81
C ASP A 60 -11.37 -22.64 13.41
N GLU A 61 -12.20 -22.82 12.37
CA GLU A 61 -11.73 -23.08 11.00
C GLU A 61 -11.35 -21.79 10.25
N PHE A 62 -12.06 -20.69 10.54
CA PHE A 62 -11.95 -19.44 9.80
C PHE A 62 -11.41 -18.31 10.66
N ASP A 63 -10.34 -17.68 10.18
CA ASP A 63 -9.74 -16.51 10.82
C ASP A 63 -10.50 -15.22 10.44
N LEU A 64 -11.08 -15.19 9.24
CA LEU A 64 -11.81 -14.07 8.67
C LEU A 64 -13.14 -14.56 8.08
N ILE A 65 -14.26 -13.96 8.48
CA ILE A 65 -15.59 -14.24 7.94
C ILE A 65 -16.12 -12.96 7.29
N LEU A 66 -16.41 -13.01 6.00
CA LEU A 66 -16.97 -11.89 5.26
C LEU A 66 -18.41 -12.21 4.88
N THR A 67 -19.34 -11.33 5.24
CA THR A 67 -20.68 -11.36 4.64
C THR A 67 -20.76 -10.39 3.48
N CYS A 68 -21.60 -10.68 2.49
CA CYS A 68 -21.78 -9.80 1.34
C CYS A 68 -23.26 -9.68 0.99
N GLY A 69 -23.85 -8.51 1.22
CA GLY A 69 -25.28 -8.26 1.02
C GLY A 69 -26.00 -7.83 2.29
N GLY A 70 -27.24 -7.39 2.14
CA GLY A 70 -28.16 -7.11 3.24
C GLY A 70 -27.74 -6.02 4.23
N THR A 71 -26.88 -5.06 3.83
CA THR A 71 -26.31 -4.00 4.71
C THR A 71 -26.95 -2.61 4.51
N GLY A 72 -27.93 -2.48 3.61
CA GLY A 72 -28.64 -1.23 3.37
C GLY A 72 -29.74 -0.95 4.42
N VAL A 73 -30.76 -0.21 3.99
CA VAL A 73 -31.93 0.18 4.82
C VAL A 73 -33.25 -0.40 4.30
N SER A 74 -33.20 -1.30 3.30
CA SER A 74 -34.37 -2.01 2.80
C SER A 74 -34.94 -2.92 3.90
N PRO A 75 -36.25 -3.22 3.92
CA PRO A 75 -36.84 -4.16 4.88
C PRO A 75 -36.22 -5.57 4.88
N ARG A 76 -35.54 -5.97 3.79
CA ARG A 76 -34.81 -7.24 3.69
C ARG A 76 -33.33 -7.13 4.11
N ASP A 77 -32.80 -5.93 4.35
CA ASP A 77 -31.41 -5.71 4.74
C ASP A 77 -31.22 -5.98 6.24
N VAL A 78 -31.13 -7.27 6.60
CA VAL A 78 -31.09 -7.75 8.00
C VAL A 78 -29.69 -8.17 8.47
N THR A 79 -28.67 -8.01 7.63
CA THR A 79 -27.33 -8.57 7.90
C THR A 79 -26.65 -7.96 9.12
N PRO A 80 -26.65 -6.63 9.31
CA PRO A 80 -26.09 -6.05 10.53
C PRO A 80 -26.86 -6.45 11.79
N ASP A 81 -28.19 -6.58 11.70
CA ASP A 81 -29.05 -7.00 12.83
C ASP A 81 -28.78 -8.45 13.23
N ALA A 82 -28.45 -9.31 12.27
CA ALA A 82 -28.04 -10.70 12.53
C ALA A 82 -26.57 -10.79 12.98
N THR A 83 -25.70 -9.89 12.53
CA THR A 83 -24.27 -9.91 12.87
C THR A 83 -24.04 -9.39 14.29
N LEU A 84 -24.64 -8.25 14.67
CA LEU A 84 -24.44 -7.62 15.99
C LEU A 84 -24.60 -8.56 17.21
N PRO A 85 -25.67 -9.38 17.33
CA PRO A 85 -25.83 -10.29 18.47
C PRO A 85 -24.85 -11.46 18.48
N VAL A 86 -24.19 -11.76 17.34
CA VAL A 86 -23.15 -12.80 17.24
C VAL A 86 -21.81 -12.31 17.78
N LEU A 87 -21.54 -11.00 17.67
CA LEU A 87 -20.28 -10.40 18.06
C LEU A 87 -20.12 -10.31 19.58
N GLU A 88 -18.98 -10.74 20.09
CA GLU A 88 -18.57 -10.49 21.49
C GLU A 88 -18.07 -9.06 21.67
N ARG A 89 -17.42 -8.49 20.64
CA ARG A 89 -16.92 -7.11 20.63
C ARG A 89 -17.09 -6.51 19.25
N VAL A 90 -17.72 -5.35 19.19
CA VAL A 90 -17.84 -4.56 17.95
C VAL A 90 -16.56 -3.75 17.74
N ILE A 91 -16.10 -3.66 16.48
CA ILE A 91 -14.99 -2.79 16.08
C ILE A 91 -15.55 -1.68 15.18
N PRO A 92 -16.01 -0.55 15.76
CA PRO A 92 -16.73 0.48 15.00
C PRO A 92 -15.86 1.11 13.89
N GLY A 93 -14.55 1.20 14.10
CA GLY A 93 -13.60 1.80 13.15
C GLY A 93 -13.60 1.17 11.76
N PHE A 94 -13.92 -0.12 11.62
CA PHE A 94 -14.08 -0.77 10.32
C PHE A 94 -15.28 -0.22 9.55
N GLY A 95 -16.44 -0.12 10.21
CA GLY A 95 -17.65 0.45 9.59
C GLY A 95 -17.46 1.92 9.24
N GLU A 96 -16.78 2.68 10.09
CA GLU A 96 -16.42 4.08 9.85
C GLU A 96 -15.51 4.24 8.62
N ALA A 97 -14.42 3.47 8.54
CA ALA A 97 -13.48 3.53 7.42
C ALA A 97 -14.12 3.11 6.09
N MET A 98 -14.92 2.04 6.09
CA MET A 98 -15.67 1.58 4.92
C MET A 98 -16.64 2.65 4.40
N ARG A 99 -17.41 3.28 5.30
CA ARG A 99 -18.31 4.39 4.92
C ARG A 99 -17.54 5.63 4.46
N ALA A 100 -16.46 6.00 5.15
CA ALA A 100 -15.65 7.17 4.79
C ALA A 100 -15.04 7.02 3.39
N SER A 101 -14.49 5.85 3.07
CA SER A 101 -13.97 5.54 1.72
C SER A 101 -15.07 5.58 0.67
N SER A 102 -16.22 4.95 0.95
CA SER A 102 -17.35 4.93 0.02
C SER A 102 -17.99 6.31 -0.19
N LEU A 103 -17.99 7.17 0.82
CA LEU A 103 -18.51 8.55 0.76
C LEU A 103 -17.74 9.45 -0.22
N GLN A 104 -16.46 9.15 -0.47
CA GLN A 104 -15.68 9.84 -1.50
C GLN A 104 -16.19 9.54 -2.92
N LYS A 105 -16.96 8.45 -3.10
CA LYS A 105 -17.47 7.98 -4.39
C LYS A 105 -18.96 8.25 -4.57
N THR A 106 -19.74 8.13 -3.50
CA THR A 106 -21.19 8.35 -3.54
C THR A 106 -21.73 8.83 -2.20
N PRO A 107 -22.61 9.85 -2.19
CA PRO A 107 -23.25 10.29 -0.94
C PRO A 107 -24.13 9.19 -0.32
N HIS A 108 -24.65 8.25 -1.11
CA HIS A 108 -25.47 7.15 -0.60
C HIS A 108 -24.71 6.18 0.31
N ALA A 109 -23.38 6.26 0.38
CA ALA A 109 -22.61 5.45 1.33
C ALA A 109 -23.01 5.69 2.80
N MET A 110 -23.57 6.87 3.13
CA MET A 110 -23.96 7.20 4.50
C MET A 110 -25.05 6.29 5.08
N ILE A 111 -25.89 5.68 4.24
CA ILE A 111 -26.99 4.82 4.71
C ILE A 111 -26.56 3.35 4.91
N SER A 112 -25.30 3.00 4.67
CA SER A 112 -24.79 1.66 4.95
C SER A 112 -24.76 1.38 6.46
N ARG A 113 -25.37 0.28 6.86
CA ARG A 113 -25.38 -0.23 8.24
C ARG A 113 -24.33 -1.30 8.50
N ALA A 114 -23.39 -1.50 7.56
CA ALA A 114 -22.34 -2.52 7.71
C ALA A 114 -21.56 -2.37 9.04
N VAL A 115 -21.38 -3.51 9.72
CA VAL A 115 -20.61 -3.62 10.97
C VAL A 115 -19.46 -4.61 10.82
N ALA A 116 -18.55 -4.57 11.77
CA ALA A 116 -17.51 -5.56 11.93
C ALA A 116 -17.22 -5.78 13.42
N GLY A 117 -16.69 -6.95 13.76
CA GLY A 117 -16.33 -7.27 15.13
C GLY A 117 -15.74 -8.65 15.30
N ILE A 118 -15.62 -9.05 16.56
CA ILE A 118 -14.91 -10.25 17.00
C ILE A 118 -15.93 -11.24 17.55
N ARG A 119 -15.76 -12.50 17.20
CA ARG A 119 -16.34 -13.66 17.89
C ARG A 119 -15.28 -14.75 17.98
N GLY A 120 -15.03 -15.28 19.18
CA GLY A 120 -13.97 -16.25 19.41
C GLY A 120 -12.63 -15.76 18.84
N ARG A 121 -12.08 -16.55 17.91
CA ARG A 121 -10.79 -16.26 17.24
C ARG A 121 -10.93 -15.64 15.85
N SER A 122 -12.15 -15.25 15.46
CA SER A 122 -12.48 -14.79 14.11
C SER A 122 -12.83 -13.31 14.06
N LEU A 123 -12.40 -12.65 12.98
CA LEU A 123 -12.89 -11.33 12.59
C LEU A 123 -14.07 -11.49 11.63
N ILE A 124 -15.19 -10.83 11.92
CA ILE A 124 -16.38 -10.80 11.06
C ILE A 124 -16.55 -9.39 10.47
N ILE A 125 -16.73 -9.27 9.15
CA ILE A 125 -16.94 -7.98 8.46
C ILE A 125 -18.13 -8.11 7.50
N ASN A 126 -19.08 -7.16 7.57
CA ASN A 126 -20.14 -7.06 6.58
C ASN A 126 -19.72 -6.18 5.40
N LEU A 127 -19.90 -6.69 4.18
CA LEU A 127 -19.61 -6.00 2.93
C LEU A 127 -20.89 -5.68 2.15
N PRO A 128 -20.89 -4.63 1.30
CA PRO A 128 -22.00 -4.36 0.39
C PRO A 128 -22.27 -5.50 -0.59
N GLY A 129 -23.51 -5.63 -1.07
CA GLY A 129 -23.92 -6.77 -1.90
C GLY A 129 -23.43 -6.76 -3.36
N SER A 130 -22.96 -5.62 -3.89
CA SER A 130 -22.43 -5.57 -5.26
C SER A 130 -20.96 -5.99 -5.30
N PRO A 131 -20.49 -6.70 -6.34
CA PRO A 131 -19.09 -7.16 -6.41
C PRO A 131 -18.10 -6.01 -6.27
N LYS A 132 -18.35 -4.90 -6.98
CA LYS A 132 -17.54 -3.68 -6.89
C LYS A 132 -17.55 -3.10 -5.48
N GLY A 133 -18.73 -2.94 -4.87
CA GLY A 133 -18.86 -2.36 -3.53
C GLY A 133 -18.17 -3.22 -2.46
N ALA A 134 -18.30 -4.55 -2.56
CA ALA A 134 -17.65 -5.49 -1.67
C ALA A 134 -16.12 -5.37 -1.72
N ILE A 135 -15.54 -5.38 -2.93
CA ILE A 135 -14.10 -5.25 -3.15
C ILE A 135 -13.59 -3.91 -2.62
N GLU A 136 -14.24 -2.81 -2.99
CA GLU A 136 -13.81 -1.47 -2.59
C GLU A 136 -13.87 -1.26 -1.07
N ASN A 137 -14.88 -1.84 -0.39
CA ASN A 137 -15.01 -1.74 1.05
C ASN A 137 -13.99 -2.62 1.77
N LEU A 138 -13.75 -3.84 1.26
CA LEU A 138 -12.72 -4.72 1.82
C LEU A 138 -11.32 -4.11 1.64
N GLU A 139 -11.02 -3.54 0.47
CA GLU A 139 -9.77 -2.85 0.18
C GLU A 139 -9.54 -1.67 1.15
N ALA A 140 -10.58 -0.89 1.43
CA ALA A 140 -10.49 0.27 2.33
C ALA A 140 -10.04 -0.07 3.75
N VAL A 141 -10.27 -1.31 4.20
CA VAL A 141 -9.94 -1.77 5.55
C VAL A 141 -8.87 -2.85 5.60
N TRP A 142 -8.42 -3.34 4.44
CA TRP A 142 -7.57 -4.53 4.35
C TRP A 142 -6.26 -4.40 5.12
N GLN A 143 -5.64 -3.22 5.11
CA GLN A 143 -4.37 -2.98 5.81
C GLN A 143 -4.45 -3.29 7.31
N ALA A 144 -5.63 -3.15 7.92
CA ALA A 144 -5.86 -3.47 9.33
C ALA A 144 -6.20 -4.95 9.56
N VAL A 145 -6.70 -5.67 8.56
CA VAL A 145 -7.25 -7.03 8.70
C VAL A 145 -6.21 -8.05 9.19
N PRO A 146 -5.02 -8.20 8.58
CA PRO A 146 -4.00 -9.13 9.06
C PRO A 146 -3.57 -8.90 10.51
N HIS A 147 -3.38 -7.64 10.89
CA HIS A 147 -3.00 -7.28 12.24
C HIS A 147 -4.13 -7.55 13.24
N CYS A 148 -5.36 -7.17 12.89
CA CYS A 148 -6.54 -7.38 13.72
C CYS A 148 -6.74 -8.88 14.02
N VAL A 149 -6.67 -9.73 13.00
CA VAL A 149 -6.76 -11.19 13.15
C VAL A 149 -5.65 -11.73 14.06
N ALA A 150 -4.39 -11.31 13.86
CA ALA A 150 -3.28 -11.75 14.71
C ALA A 150 -3.52 -11.40 16.20
N LYS A 151 -4.02 -10.19 16.49
CA LYS A 151 -4.35 -9.75 17.85
C LYS A 151 -5.48 -10.53 18.49
N ILE A 152 -6.55 -10.80 17.72
CA ILE A 152 -7.67 -11.66 18.17
C ILE A 152 -7.13 -13.04 18.57
N GLN A 153 -6.12 -13.52 17.85
CA GLN A 153 -5.54 -14.85 18.03
C GLN A 153 -4.50 -14.95 19.16
N GLY A 154 -4.21 -13.84 19.85
CA GLY A 154 -3.29 -13.80 20.99
C GLY A 154 -1.85 -13.45 20.64
N ASP A 155 -1.60 -12.81 19.49
CA ASP A 155 -0.28 -12.25 19.15
C ASP A 155 0.19 -11.28 20.26
N PRO A 156 1.30 -11.61 20.97
CA PRO A 156 1.76 -10.87 22.14
C PRO A 156 2.50 -9.58 21.78
N GLU A 157 2.73 -9.29 20.51
CA GLU A 157 3.32 -8.01 20.10
C GLU A 157 2.51 -6.85 20.71
N GLU A 158 3.13 -5.74 21.10
CA GLU A 158 2.41 -4.64 21.77
C GLU A 158 1.57 -3.82 20.78
N CYS A 159 0.35 -3.43 21.17
CA CYS A 159 -0.40 -2.39 20.46
C CYS A 159 0.14 -1.03 20.91
N GLY A 160 0.87 -0.32 20.05
CA GLY A 160 1.42 1.00 20.39
C GLY A 160 2.95 1.09 20.28
N GLN A 161 3.65 -0.03 20.12
CA GLN A 161 4.87 0.04 19.32
C GLN A 161 4.41 0.39 17.91
N PRO A 162 4.96 1.43 17.27
CA PRO A 162 4.56 1.79 15.92
C PRO A 162 4.90 0.62 15.01
N ARG A 163 3.94 -0.30 14.79
CA ARG A 163 3.91 -1.09 13.57
C ARG A 163 3.64 -0.08 12.47
N THR A 164 4.72 0.45 11.95
CA THR A 164 4.79 1.21 10.72
C THR A 164 4.18 0.38 9.60
N ALA A 165 2.87 0.49 9.45
CA ALA A 165 2.10 -0.03 8.33
C ALA A 165 1.37 1.11 7.59
N VAL A 166 1.97 2.30 7.55
CA VAL A 166 2.62 2.67 6.29
C VAL A 166 3.91 1.89 6.37
N ALA A 167 4.20 0.92 5.49
CA ALA A 167 5.56 0.42 5.38
C ALA A 167 6.44 1.67 5.45
N VAL A 168 7.33 1.83 6.45
CA VAL A 168 8.20 3.01 6.47
C VAL A 168 8.82 2.98 5.09
N MET A 169 8.42 3.95 4.26
CA MET A 169 8.92 3.99 2.92
C MET A 169 10.38 4.32 3.13
N LYS A 170 11.21 3.29 3.05
CA LYS A 170 12.65 3.40 3.19
C LYS A 170 13.08 4.02 1.88
N ALA A 171 12.91 5.34 1.79
CA ALA A 171 13.25 6.11 0.64
C ALA A 171 13.89 7.43 1.05
N VAL A 172 14.92 7.82 0.33
CA VAL A 172 15.64 9.08 0.56
C VAL A 172 15.97 9.72 -0.77
N SER A 173 15.70 11.01 -0.89
CA SER A 173 15.98 11.78 -2.09
C SER A 173 17.30 12.54 -1.99
N PHE A 174 18.13 12.41 -3.00
CA PHE A 174 19.32 13.21 -3.20
C PHE A 174 18.95 14.45 -4.03
N VAL A 175 18.99 15.61 -3.38
CA VAL A 175 18.65 16.91 -3.98
C VAL A 175 19.88 17.79 -4.07
N ALA A 176 19.96 18.62 -5.11
CA ALA A 176 21.04 19.59 -5.31
C ALA A 176 20.72 20.48 -6.50
N LYS A 177 21.49 21.55 -6.65
CA LYS A 177 21.57 22.33 -7.89
C LYS A 177 22.14 21.48 -9.03
N SER A 178 21.98 21.95 -10.26
CA SER A 178 22.51 21.24 -11.43
C SER A 178 24.04 21.26 -11.41
N GLY A 179 24.68 20.16 -11.80
CA GLY A 179 26.14 20.08 -11.87
C GLY A 179 26.89 19.84 -10.54
N THR A 180 26.20 19.65 -9.41
CA THR A 180 26.84 19.44 -8.08
C THR A 180 27.39 18.01 -7.86
N GLY A 181 27.27 17.11 -8.85
CA GLY A 181 27.79 15.74 -8.74
C GLY A 181 26.90 14.76 -7.99
N LYS A 182 25.57 14.99 -7.97
CA LYS A 182 24.59 14.10 -7.32
C LYS A 182 24.72 12.65 -7.77
N THR A 183 24.71 12.41 -9.09
CA THR A 183 24.78 11.06 -9.65
C THR A 183 26.07 10.37 -9.23
N THR A 184 27.20 11.10 -9.22
CA THR A 184 28.50 10.58 -8.78
C THR A 184 28.50 10.17 -7.30
N LEU A 185 27.89 10.97 -6.42
CA LEU A 185 27.74 10.56 -5.01
C LEU A 185 26.82 9.35 -4.90
N LEU A 186 25.68 9.39 -5.60
CA LEU A 186 24.66 8.35 -5.55
C LEU A 186 25.21 6.99 -6.00
N GLU A 187 25.98 6.94 -7.09
CA GLU A 187 26.68 5.73 -7.57
C GLU A 187 27.59 5.13 -6.48
N LYS A 188 28.40 5.97 -5.82
CA LYS A 188 29.30 5.52 -4.75
C LYS A 188 28.52 5.02 -3.54
N VAL A 189 27.47 5.73 -3.13
CA VAL A 189 26.60 5.32 -2.02
C VAL A 189 25.89 4.00 -2.31
N ILE A 190 25.41 3.80 -3.55
CA ILE A 190 24.83 2.52 -3.99
C ILE A 190 25.87 1.41 -3.85
N SER A 191 27.10 1.63 -4.32
CA SER A 191 28.18 0.65 -4.19
C SER A 191 28.46 0.27 -2.74
N GLU A 192 28.53 1.25 -1.84
CA GLU A 192 28.72 1.03 -0.39
C GLU A 192 27.58 0.22 0.24
N LEU A 193 26.32 0.59 -0.06
CA LEU A 193 25.15 -0.13 0.44
C LEU A 193 25.07 -1.57 -0.10
N LYS A 194 25.36 -1.77 -1.39
CA LYS A 194 25.44 -3.10 -2.01
C LYS A 194 26.55 -3.94 -1.35
N GLY A 195 27.71 -3.34 -1.06
CA GLY A 195 28.81 -4.00 -0.34
C GLY A 195 28.41 -4.46 1.07
N LYS A 196 27.44 -3.79 1.69
CA LYS A 196 26.84 -4.12 3.00
C LYS A 196 25.63 -5.07 2.90
N GLY A 197 25.36 -5.64 1.73
CA GLY A 197 24.28 -6.62 1.53
C GLY A 197 22.88 -6.03 1.33
N VAL A 198 22.75 -4.71 1.21
CA VAL A 198 21.45 -4.03 1.04
C VAL A 198 20.94 -4.19 -0.39
N ARG A 199 19.64 -4.45 -0.58
CA ARG A 199 18.97 -4.37 -1.87
C ARG A 199 18.51 -2.93 -2.09
N VAL A 200 18.99 -2.30 -3.16
CA VAL A 200 18.79 -0.87 -3.42
C VAL A 200 17.98 -0.69 -4.70
N GLY A 201 16.88 0.03 -4.61
CA GLY A 201 16.13 0.56 -5.75
C GLY A 201 16.54 2.00 -6.06
N VAL A 202 16.44 2.42 -7.31
CA VAL A 202 16.76 3.80 -7.72
C VAL A 202 15.65 4.38 -8.59
N ILE A 203 15.21 5.60 -8.29
CA ILE A 203 14.31 6.38 -9.15
C ILE A 203 15.01 7.66 -9.56
N LYS A 204 15.20 7.85 -10.86
CA LYS A 204 15.68 9.11 -11.41
C LYS A 204 14.50 9.92 -11.95
N HIS A 205 14.35 11.16 -11.47
CA HIS A 205 13.39 12.09 -12.05
C HIS A 205 14.04 12.89 -13.16
N ASP A 206 13.50 12.76 -14.38
CA ASP A 206 13.77 13.69 -15.46
C ASP A 206 12.59 14.65 -15.57
N ALA A 207 12.85 15.95 -15.45
CA ALA A 207 11.83 16.98 -15.64
C ALA A 207 11.47 17.18 -17.14
N HIS A 208 12.25 16.56 -18.03
CA HIS A 208 12.01 16.52 -19.47
C HIS A 208 11.44 15.17 -19.92
N ARG A 209 11.10 15.10 -21.20
CA ARG A 209 10.67 13.85 -21.85
C ARG A 209 11.90 12.95 -22.01
N PHE A 210 11.90 11.80 -21.35
CA PHE A 210 12.91 10.76 -21.56
C PHE A 210 12.36 9.69 -22.51
N ASP A 211 13.22 9.14 -23.37
CA ASP A 211 12.89 7.97 -24.19
C ASP A 211 13.92 6.88 -23.96
N ILE A 212 13.46 5.72 -23.49
CA ILE A 212 14.29 4.53 -23.28
C ILE A 212 14.19 3.62 -24.51
N ASP A 213 13.10 3.73 -25.27
CA ASP A 213 12.82 2.86 -26.40
C ASP A 213 13.21 3.57 -27.70
N HIS A 214 14.07 2.94 -28.48
CA HIS A 214 14.66 3.61 -29.65
C HIS A 214 13.97 3.16 -30.94
N PRO A 215 13.75 4.08 -31.90
CA PRO A 215 13.20 3.73 -33.20
C PRO A 215 13.95 2.56 -33.85
N GLY A 216 13.21 1.56 -34.33
CA GLY A 216 13.75 0.37 -34.99
C GLY A 216 13.80 -0.91 -34.14
N LYS A 217 13.47 -0.83 -32.84
CA LYS A 217 13.22 -2.03 -32.02
C LYS A 217 11.74 -2.43 -32.07
N ASP A 218 11.45 -3.72 -31.88
CA ASP A 218 10.07 -4.22 -31.85
C ASP A 218 9.28 -3.64 -30.66
N SER A 219 9.93 -3.43 -29.52
CA SER A 219 9.37 -2.71 -28.37
C SER A 219 8.86 -1.32 -28.74
N TYR A 220 9.65 -0.57 -29.52
CA TYR A 220 9.27 0.77 -29.96
C TYR A 220 8.06 0.71 -30.89
N ARG A 221 8.05 -0.24 -31.84
CA ARG A 221 6.93 -0.42 -32.78
C ARG A 221 5.64 -0.79 -32.07
N LEU A 222 5.68 -1.67 -31.07
CA LEU A 222 4.52 -2.06 -30.26
C LEU A 222 3.99 -0.91 -29.41
N THR A 223 4.90 -0.15 -28.79
CA THR A 223 4.55 1.05 -28.02
C THR A 223 3.96 2.14 -28.92
N ALA A 224 4.51 2.35 -30.12
CA ALA A 224 4.01 3.29 -31.12
C ALA A 224 2.65 2.87 -31.71
N ALA A 225 2.39 1.56 -31.79
CA ALA A 225 1.10 1.02 -32.21
C ALA A 225 -0.04 1.24 -31.19
N GLY A 226 0.29 1.70 -29.97
CA GLY A 226 -0.70 2.06 -28.94
C GLY A 226 -0.72 1.17 -27.72
N ALA A 227 0.30 0.32 -27.48
CA ALA A 227 0.39 -0.41 -26.23
C ALA A 227 0.55 0.56 -25.04
N ASP A 228 -0.38 0.50 -24.09
CA ASP A 228 -0.33 1.29 -22.84
C ASP A 228 0.76 0.78 -21.88
N THR A 229 1.08 -0.50 -21.96
CA THR A 229 2.11 -1.17 -21.16
C THR A 229 2.92 -2.11 -22.04
N MET A 230 4.22 -1.85 -22.15
CA MET A 230 5.19 -2.67 -22.85
C MET A 230 6.17 -3.28 -21.85
N LEU A 231 6.22 -4.62 -21.80
CA LEU A 231 7.10 -5.38 -20.92
C LEU A 231 8.08 -6.21 -21.75
N ILE A 232 9.37 -6.03 -21.52
CA ILE A 232 10.44 -6.85 -22.11
C ILE A 232 11.01 -7.70 -20.98
N SER A 233 11.03 -9.02 -21.16
CA SER A 233 11.54 -9.96 -20.17
C SER A 233 12.61 -10.86 -20.77
N SER A 234 13.69 -11.08 -20.02
CA SER A 234 14.67 -12.14 -20.25
C SER A 234 15.00 -12.83 -18.92
N PRO A 235 15.77 -13.93 -18.90
CA PRO A 235 16.17 -14.58 -17.64
C PRO A 235 16.94 -13.67 -16.67
N GLU A 236 17.61 -12.64 -17.17
CA GLU A 236 18.50 -11.77 -16.38
C GLU A 236 17.91 -10.40 -16.07
N LYS A 237 16.95 -9.91 -16.87
CA LYS A 237 16.45 -8.54 -16.74
C LYS A 237 15.03 -8.37 -17.25
N LEU A 238 14.38 -7.37 -16.69
CA LEU A 238 13.06 -6.90 -17.07
C LEU A 238 13.13 -5.40 -17.37
N ALA A 239 12.50 -4.97 -18.45
CA ALA A 239 12.29 -3.56 -18.77
C ALA A 239 10.80 -3.29 -18.95
N LEU A 240 10.30 -2.24 -18.31
CA LEU A 240 8.90 -1.83 -18.35
C LEU A 240 8.79 -0.41 -18.90
N VAL A 241 8.00 -0.22 -19.94
CA VAL A 241 7.59 1.08 -20.45
C VAL A 241 6.08 1.18 -20.26
N LYS A 242 5.62 2.14 -19.46
CA LYS A 242 4.20 2.35 -19.18
C LYS A 242 3.82 3.78 -19.51
N ARG A 243 2.78 3.94 -20.33
CA ARG A 243 2.22 5.25 -20.66
C ARG A 243 1.29 5.67 -19.52
N HIS A 244 1.37 6.93 -19.12
CA HIS A 244 0.52 7.52 -18.10
C HIS A 244 -0.01 8.85 -18.61
N GLN A 245 -1.28 9.18 -18.32
CA GLN A 245 -1.87 10.48 -18.64
C GLN A 245 -1.31 11.61 -17.77
N ALA A 246 -0.98 11.28 -16.50
CA ALA A 246 -0.33 12.16 -15.55
C ALA A 246 0.76 11.38 -14.80
N SER A 247 1.84 12.06 -14.39
CA SER A 247 2.92 11.44 -13.63
C SER A 247 2.39 10.95 -12.27
N PRO A 248 2.51 9.65 -11.94
CA PRO A 248 2.07 9.15 -10.65
C PRO A 248 2.90 9.76 -9.50
N PRO A 249 2.32 9.98 -8.32
CA PRO A 249 3.07 10.42 -7.16
C PRO A 249 4.16 9.39 -6.82
N ILE A 250 5.32 9.88 -6.36
CA ILE A 250 6.49 9.04 -6.08
C ILE A 250 6.19 7.88 -5.11
N ARG A 251 5.31 8.11 -4.13
CA ARG A 251 4.91 7.08 -3.18
C ARG A 251 4.21 5.90 -3.85
N GLU A 252 3.39 6.17 -4.87
CA GLU A 252 2.71 5.12 -5.65
C GLU A 252 3.71 4.34 -6.49
N LEU A 253 4.69 5.02 -7.11
CA LEU A 253 5.76 4.36 -7.87
C LEU A 253 6.56 3.40 -7.00
N ILE A 254 6.93 3.83 -5.79
CA ILE A 254 7.67 3.00 -4.82
C ILE A 254 6.84 1.79 -4.40
N ALA A 255 5.58 2.01 -3.99
CA ALA A 255 4.70 0.94 -3.54
C ALA A 255 4.41 -0.09 -4.65
N THR A 256 4.35 0.36 -5.91
CA THR A 256 4.03 -0.51 -7.05
C THR A 256 5.25 -1.32 -7.50
N TYR A 257 6.42 -0.70 -7.63
CA TYR A 257 7.55 -1.27 -8.36
C TYR A 257 8.75 -1.68 -7.50
N PHE A 258 8.82 -1.25 -6.23
CA PHE A 258 10.02 -1.41 -5.39
C PHE A 258 9.72 -2.21 -4.11
N ARG A 259 8.93 -3.29 -4.23
CA ARG A 259 8.57 -4.16 -3.09
C ARG A 259 9.65 -5.19 -2.73
N ASP A 260 10.64 -5.36 -3.58
CA ASP A 260 11.71 -6.36 -3.52
C ASP A 260 13.07 -5.79 -3.09
N VAL A 261 13.12 -4.51 -2.72
CA VAL A 261 14.31 -3.80 -2.25
C VAL A 261 14.17 -3.38 -0.78
N ASP A 262 15.29 -3.15 -0.11
CA ASP A 262 15.32 -2.72 1.29
C ASP A 262 15.24 -1.19 1.41
N ILE A 263 15.71 -0.46 0.40
CA ILE A 263 15.64 1.01 0.33
C ILE A 263 15.55 1.49 -1.12
N VAL A 264 14.84 2.61 -1.34
CA VAL A 264 14.79 3.34 -2.61
C VAL A 264 15.55 4.66 -2.51
N LEU A 265 16.54 4.87 -3.36
CA LEU A 265 17.21 6.16 -3.47
C LEU A 265 16.64 6.93 -4.66
N THR A 266 16.36 8.21 -4.49
CA THR A 266 15.88 9.01 -5.63
C THR A 266 16.83 10.13 -6.00
N GLU A 267 17.04 10.32 -7.29
CA GLU A 267 17.73 11.49 -7.83
C GLU A 267 16.68 12.49 -8.33
N GLY A 268 16.52 13.62 -7.65
CA GLY A 268 15.54 14.65 -8.03
C GLY A 268 14.38 14.78 -7.03
N PHE A 269 13.14 14.93 -7.53
CA PHE A 269 11.94 15.10 -6.70
C PHE A 269 12.07 16.17 -5.60
N LYS A 270 12.62 17.35 -5.95
CA LYS A 270 12.90 18.44 -4.99
C LYS A 270 11.67 18.91 -4.19
N GLN A 271 10.48 18.76 -4.78
CA GLN A 271 9.20 19.15 -4.18
C GLN A 271 8.45 17.98 -3.52
N SER A 272 9.01 16.77 -3.52
CA SER A 272 8.38 15.63 -2.86
C SER A 272 8.46 15.75 -1.33
N ASP A 273 7.63 14.99 -0.65
CA ASP A 273 7.61 14.86 0.80
C ASP A 273 8.57 13.78 1.33
N LEU A 274 9.41 13.20 0.46
CA LEU A 274 10.41 12.24 0.86
C LEU A 274 11.52 12.91 1.69
N PRO A 275 12.09 12.20 2.68
CA PRO A 275 13.27 12.68 3.38
C PRO A 275 14.43 12.95 2.42
N LYS A 276 15.20 14.01 2.66
CA LYS A 276 16.20 14.51 1.71
C LYS A 276 17.62 14.50 2.27
N ILE A 277 18.58 14.15 1.44
CA ILE A 277 20.00 14.48 1.61
C ILE A 277 20.33 15.50 0.54
N GLU A 278 20.72 16.71 0.95
CA GLU A 278 21.14 17.73 0.01
C GLU A 278 22.64 17.59 -0.30
N VAL A 279 23.01 17.60 -1.58
CA VAL A 279 24.40 17.61 -2.03
C VAL A 279 24.82 19.05 -2.28
N HIS A 280 25.87 19.49 -1.61
CA HIS A 280 26.40 20.84 -1.67
C HIS A 280 27.88 20.82 -2.06
N ARG A 281 28.27 21.71 -2.99
CA ARG A 281 29.68 22.00 -3.29
C ARG A 281 29.89 23.50 -3.23
N SER A 282 30.80 23.91 -2.36
CA SER A 282 31.17 25.32 -2.14
C SER A 282 31.56 26.04 -3.43
N GLU A 283 32.28 25.37 -4.33
CA GLU A 283 32.68 25.91 -5.64
C GLU A 283 31.52 26.09 -6.65
N ARG A 284 30.35 25.48 -6.42
CA ARG A 284 29.22 25.50 -7.37
C ARG A 284 28.06 26.38 -6.93
N SER A 285 27.87 26.57 -5.63
CA SER A 285 26.81 27.43 -5.12
C SER A 285 27.09 27.87 -3.70
N ASP A 286 26.82 29.14 -3.41
CA ASP A 286 26.95 29.69 -2.06
C ASP A 286 25.73 29.43 -1.17
N THR A 287 24.66 28.83 -1.72
CA THR A 287 23.36 28.70 -1.07
C THR A 287 22.75 27.32 -1.27
N LEU A 288 22.21 26.78 -0.17
CA LEU A 288 21.49 25.51 -0.12
C LEU A 288 20.06 25.67 -0.67
N LEU A 289 19.52 24.59 -1.23
CA LEU A 289 18.12 24.48 -1.63
C LEU A 289 17.20 24.46 -0.40
N CYS A 290 17.46 23.55 0.54
CA CYS A 290 16.55 23.22 1.64
C CYS A 290 16.76 24.08 2.90
N ARG A 291 17.82 24.88 2.95
CA ARG A 291 18.10 25.84 4.03
C ARG A 291 18.54 27.23 3.53
N GLY A 292 18.43 27.48 2.23
CA GLY A 292 18.71 28.79 1.62
C GLY A 292 17.52 29.30 0.81
N GLU A 293 17.19 28.63 -0.29
CA GLU A 293 16.07 29.03 -1.16
C GLU A 293 14.70 28.82 -0.52
N GLN A 294 14.54 27.73 0.23
CA GLN A 294 13.34 27.40 0.98
C GLN A 294 13.73 26.67 2.25
N HIS A 295 12.88 26.71 3.28
CA HIS A 295 13.08 25.92 4.50
C HIS A 295 12.30 24.61 4.40
N ASP A 296 12.98 23.54 3.98
CA ASP A 296 12.35 22.23 3.75
C ASP A 296 12.44 21.33 5.00
N PRO A 297 11.33 21.05 5.71
CA PRO A 297 11.38 20.27 6.96
C PRO A 297 11.76 18.80 6.76
N THR A 298 11.80 18.30 5.53
CA THR A 298 12.17 16.92 5.22
C THR A 298 13.68 16.71 5.03
N LEU A 299 14.47 17.79 5.07
CA LEU A 299 15.94 17.70 5.01
C LEU A 299 16.47 16.94 6.22
N LEU A 300 17.22 15.87 5.98
CA LEU A 300 17.83 15.04 7.00
C LEU A 300 19.32 15.31 7.21
N ALA A 301 20.04 15.67 6.15
CA ALA A 301 21.47 15.93 6.18
C ALA A 301 21.91 16.70 4.93
N VAL A 302 23.09 17.31 5.00
CA VAL A 302 23.78 17.90 3.84
C VAL A 302 25.10 17.17 3.62
N ALA A 303 25.31 16.58 2.45
CA ALA A 303 26.60 16.08 2.01
C ALA A 303 27.37 17.24 1.35
N SER A 304 28.43 17.72 2.02
CA SER A 304 29.15 18.95 1.64
C SER A 304 30.66 18.69 1.51
N ASP A 305 31.32 19.41 0.60
CA ASP A 305 32.79 19.46 0.49
C ASP A 305 33.45 20.51 1.41
N ALA A 306 32.63 21.31 2.08
CA ALA A 306 33.07 22.34 3.02
C ALA A 306 32.26 22.26 4.33
N PRO A 307 32.83 22.71 5.47
CA PRO A 307 32.08 22.80 6.72
C PRO A 307 30.93 23.80 6.59
N LEU A 308 29.77 23.46 7.15
CA LEU A 308 28.57 24.29 7.19
C LEU A 308 27.99 24.27 8.60
N GLU A 309 27.49 25.40 9.09
CA GLU A 309 26.74 25.47 10.35
C GLU A 309 25.24 25.34 10.06
N LEU A 310 24.67 24.16 10.33
CA LEU A 310 23.28 23.84 10.03
C LEU A 310 22.58 23.15 11.21
N ASP A 311 21.24 23.15 11.18
CA ASP A 311 20.36 22.44 12.10
C ASP A 311 20.28 20.93 11.82
N VAL A 312 20.95 20.46 10.76
CA VAL A 312 21.01 19.06 10.33
C VAL A 312 22.48 18.60 10.20
N PRO A 313 22.77 17.30 10.32
CA PRO A 313 24.11 16.75 10.12
C PRO A 313 24.73 17.15 8.78
N VAL A 314 26.01 17.51 8.81
CA VAL A 314 26.84 17.73 7.62
C VAL A 314 27.76 16.53 7.46
N LEU A 315 27.63 15.85 6.32
CA LEU A 315 28.38 14.65 5.96
C LEU A 315 29.47 15.03 4.95
N ASP A 316 30.64 14.42 5.03
CA ASP A 316 31.70 14.65 4.03
C ASP A 316 31.26 14.08 2.68
N LEU A 317 31.10 14.97 1.70
CA LEU A 317 30.72 14.61 0.33
C LEU A 317 31.71 13.66 -0.34
N ASN A 318 32.97 13.68 0.08
CA ASN A 318 34.04 12.87 -0.51
C ASN A 318 34.13 11.47 0.13
N ASP A 319 33.45 11.26 1.26
CA ASP A 319 33.35 9.97 1.94
C ASP A 319 31.93 9.38 1.78
N ALA A 320 31.76 8.59 0.73
CA ALA A 320 30.49 7.92 0.46
C ALA A 320 30.11 6.88 1.53
N ALA A 321 31.08 6.33 2.26
CA ALA A 321 30.80 5.35 3.32
C ALA A 321 30.07 6.01 4.48
N VAL A 322 30.45 7.25 4.86
CA VAL A 322 29.75 8.05 5.87
C VAL A 322 28.30 8.32 5.48
N VAL A 323 28.05 8.64 4.20
CA VAL A 323 26.68 8.86 3.70
C VAL A 323 25.88 7.55 3.72
N ALA A 324 26.47 6.44 3.29
CA ALA A 324 25.83 5.12 3.35
C ALA A 324 25.53 4.69 4.79
N ASP A 325 26.45 4.90 5.74
CA ASP A 325 26.25 4.59 7.16
C ASP A 325 25.15 5.44 7.80
N PHE A 326 25.10 6.73 7.45
CA PHE A 326 24.00 7.59 7.84
C PHE A 326 22.65 7.04 7.35
N ILE A 327 22.57 6.62 6.08
CA ILE A 327 21.37 6.03 5.50
C ILE A 327 21.01 4.72 6.22
N MET A 328 21.97 3.82 6.43
CA MET A 328 21.71 2.57 7.14
C MET A 328 21.17 2.83 8.54
N LYS A 329 21.82 3.69 9.32
CA LYS A 329 21.39 4.05 10.67
C LYS A 329 19.99 4.66 10.70
N ARG A 330 19.66 5.48 9.69
CA ARG A 330 18.41 6.24 9.67
C ARG A 330 17.19 5.46 9.16
N PHE A 331 17.41 4.50 8.28
CA PHE A 331 16.34 3.80 7.55
C PHE A 331 16.35 2.27 7.70
N LEU A 332 17.50 1.67 8.00
CA LEU A 332 17.71 0.22 7.96
C LEU A 332 18.06 -0.42 9.31
N ALA A 333 18.54 0.37 10.26
CA ALA A 333 18.65 -0.06 11.66
C ALA A 333 17.24 -0.17 12.25
N GLY A 334 16.82 -1.40 12.54
CA GLY A 334 15.64 -1.70 13.34
C GLY A 334 15.92 -1.50 14.81
#